data_AF-A0A6A6YSR7-F1
#
_entry.id   AF-A0A6A6YSR7-F1
#
_cell.length_a   1.000
_cell.length_b   1.000
_cell.length_c   1.000
_cell.angle_alpha   90.00
_cell.angle_beta   90.00
_cell.angle_gamma   90.00
#
_symmetry.space_group_name_H-M   'P 1'
#
loop_
_entity.id
_entity.type
_entity.pdbx_description
1 polymer ?
#
loop_
_entity_poly.entity_id
_entity_poly.type
_entity_poly.pdbx_seq_one_letter_code
_entity_poly.pdbx_strand_id
1 'polypeptide(L)'
;MGGSIAESHTTCVDLFATLLSVIKQHPTSYALLETDVQDEFDKYSIWAGNVGAAFSGQNYRRSLDYRLREASFYKEQVLKLLKSLHGVMQKAVSIVNDDKVSFDEFLSPSPNPTRLPRARVWRTLHGKYPPTRRQRR
;
A
#
# COMPACT_ATOMS: atom_id res chain seq x y z
N MET A 1 -8.61 -2.39 9.40
CA MET A 1 -7.61 -3.19 10.14
C MET A 1 -6.26 -2.58 9.84
N GLY A 2 -5.67 -1.85 10.79
CA GLY A 2 -4.33 -1.27 10.63
C GLY A 2 -3.31 -2.25 11.18
N GLY A 3 -2.63 -2.99 10.30
CA GLY A 3 -1.55 -3.90 10.66
C GLY A 3 -0.34 -3.17 11.23
N SER A 4 0.60 -3.92 11.81
CA SER A 4 1.87 -3.34 12.28
C SER A 4 2.77 -2.94 11.10
N ILE A 5 3.77 -2.08 11.35
CA ILE A 5 4.81 -1.77 10.35
C ILE A 5 5.55 -3.05 10.00
N ALA A 6 5.85 -3.89 11.00
CA ALA A 6 6.53 -5.17 10.78
C ALA A 6 5.72 -6.12 9.88
N GLU A 7 4.42 -6.24 10.10
CA GLU A 7 3.54 -7.05 9.25
C GLU A 7 3.48 -6.50 7.82
N SER A 8 3.34 -5.18 7.68
CA SER A 8 3.35 -4.53 6.35
C SER A 8 4.70 -4.72 5.65
N HIS A 9 5.80 -4.72 6.40
CA HIS A 9 7.13 -5.01 5.90
C HIS A 9 7.24 -6.44 5.37
N THR A 10 6.76 -7.44 6.11
CA THR A 10 6.74 -8.84 5.68
C THR A 10 5.99 -9.00 4.35
N THR A 11 4.80 -8.40 4.22
CA THR A 11 4.05 -8.46 2.94
C THR A 11 4.83 -7.85 1.78
N CYS A 12 5.58 -6.75 2.01
CA CYS A 12 6.41 -6.17 0.95
C CYS A 12 7.58 -7.09 0.57
N VAL A 13 8.24 -7.73 1.54
CA VAL A 13 9.31 -8.71 1.30
C VAL A 13 8.80 -9.89 0.48
N ASP A 14 7.63 -10.44 0.83
CA ASP A 14 7.03 -11.56 0.12
C ASP A 14 6.71 -11.20 -1.34
N LEU A 15 6.25 -9.97 -1.59
CA LEU A 15 5.98 -9.48 -2.94
C LEU A 15 7.25 -9.29 -3.77
N PHE A 16 8.32 -8.76 -3.18
CA PHE A 16 9.63 -8.68 -3.86
C PHE A 16 10.14 -10.07 -4.24
N ALA A 17 10.10 -11.03 -3.31
CA ALA A 17 10.51 -12.40 -3.57
C ALA A 17 9.65 -13.04 -4.68
N THR A 18 8.34 -12.80 -4.66
CA THR A 18 7.42 -13.26 -5.71
C THR A 18 7.78 -12.65 -7.07
N LEU A 19 7.96 -11.33 -7.14
CA LEU A 19 8.30 -10.64 -8.39
C LEU A 19 9.62 -11.15 -8.99
N LEU A 20 10.66 -11.29 -8.17
CA LEU A 20 11.94 -11.85 -8.58
C LEU A 20 11.80 -13.30 -9.06
N SER A 21 10.96 -14.10 -8.41
CA SER A 21 10.68 -15.47 -8.86
C SER A 21 10.04 -15.51 -10.24
N VAL A 22 9.05 -14.65 -10.50
CA VAL A 22 8.38 -14.57 -11.81
C VAL A 22 9.36 -14.08 -12.88
N ILE A 23 10.16 -13.05 -12.61
CA ILE A 23 11.17 -12.54 -13.55
C ILE A 23 12.15 -13.66 -13.94
N LYS A 24 12.63 -14.44 -12.96
CA LYS A 24 13.55 -15.56 -13.19
C LYS A 24 12.96 -16.71 -14.01
N GLN A 25 11.63 -16.85 -14.04
CA GLN A 25 10.94 -17.82 -14.91
C GLN A 25 10.92 -17.36 -16.38
N HIS A 26 11.12 -16.07 -16.65
CA HIS A 26 11.05 -15.46 -17.98
C HIS A 26 12.33 -14.66 -18.33
N PRO A 27 13.53 -15.29 -18.30
CA PRO A 27 14.81 -14.58 -18.38
C PRO A 27 15.02 -13.85 -19.71
N THR A 28 14.43 -14.32 -20.82
CA THR A 28 14.59 -13.68 -22.13
C THR A 28 13.83 -12.35 -22.25
N SER A 29 12.69 -12.20 -21.56
CA SER A 29 11.87 -10.97 -21.63
C SER A 29 12.31 -9.90 -20.62
N TYR A 30 12.95 -10.31 -19.52
CA TYR A 30 13.17 -9.46 -18.35
C TYR A 30 14.61 -9.47 -17.82
N ALA A 31 15.61 -9.87 -18.62
CA ALA A 31 17.00 -10.01 -18.18
C ALA A 31 17.59 -8.79 -17.45
N LEU A 32 17.28 -7.57 -17.91
CA LEU A 32 17.74 -6.33 -17.27
C LEU A 32 16.94 -6.01 -16.00
N LEU A 33 15.67 -6.40 -15.95
CA LEU A 33 14.77 -6.14 -14.84
C LEU A 33 15.11 -6.95 -13.59
N GLU A 34 15.69 -8.14 -13.74
CA GLU A 34 16.11 -8.96 -12.59
C GLU A 34 17.10 -8.20 -11.70
N THR A 35 18.17 -7.68 -12.30
CA THR A 35 19.20 -6.93 -11.58
C THR A 35 18.62 -5.68 -10.95
N ASP A 36 17.83 -4.91 -11.69
CA ASP A 36 17.23 -3.66 -11.19
C ASP A 36 16.30 -3.92 -10.00
N VAL A 37 15.43 -4.94 -10.08
CA VAL A 37 14.50 -5.28 -8.99
C VAL A 37 15.25 -5.84 -7.78
N GLN A 38 16.32 -6.62 -7.98
CA GLN A 38 17.15 -7.10 -6.89
C GLN A 38 17.84 -5.94 -6.16
N ASP A 39 18.37 -4.97 -6.90
CA ASP A 39 19.02 -3.78 -6.35
C ASP A 39 18.05 -2.95 -5.49
N GLU A 40 16.81 -2.77 -5.96
CA GLU A 40 15.76 -2.09 -5.19
C GLU A 40 15.32 -2.88 -3.96
N PHE A 41 15.26 -4.20 -4.05
CA PHE A 41 14.96 -5.06 -2.90
C PHE A 41 16.05 -4.98 -1.82
N ASP A 42 17.32 -4.92 -2.22
CA ASP A 42 18.45 -4.79 -1.30
C ASP A 42 18.44 -3.43 -0.59
N LYS A 43 18.18 -2.34 -1.33
CA LYS A 43 18.01 -0.99 -0.76
C LYS A 43 16.87 -0.94 0.25
N TYR A 44 15.73 -1.55 -0.08
CA TYR A 44 14.58 -1.66 0.82
C TYR A 44 14.92 -2.46 2.09
N SER A 45 15.62 -3.57 1.95
CA SER A 45 16.03 -4.42 3.07
C SER A 45 16.98 -3.70 4.03
N ILE A 46 17.96 -2.97 3.49
CA ILE A 46 18.86 -2.11 4.28
C ILE A 46 18.08 -1.04 5.02
N TRP A 47 17.17 -0.33 4.33
CA TRP A 47 16.32 0.66 4.97
C TRP A 47 15.53 0.04 6.13
N ALA A 48 14.86 -1.10 5.89
CA ALA A 48 14.02 -1.76 6.87
C ALA A 48 14.81 -2.22 8.11
N GLY A 49 16.03 -2.73 7.92
CA GLY A 49 16.94 -3.10 9.01
C GLY A 49 17.37 -1.88 9.83
N ASN A 50 17.76 -0.80 9.17
CA ASN A 50 18.27 0.42 9.82
C ASN A 50 17.18 1.15 10.62
N VAL A 51 15.97 1.26 10.06
CA VAL A 51 14.86 1.94 10.76
C VAL A 51 14.15 1.02 11.75
N GLY A 52 14.40 -0.28 11.69
CA GLY A 52 13.78 -1.29 12.53
C GLY A 52 12.37 -1.67 12.11
N ALA A 53 12.02 -1.49 10.83
CA ALA A 53 10.75 -1.95 10.28
C ALA A 53 10.65 -3.49 10.28
N ALA A 54 11.77 -4.19 10.18
CA ALA A 54 11.80 -5.66 10.18
C ALA A 54 11.66 -6.31 11.56
N PHE A 55 11.80 -5.53 12.65
CA PHE A 55 11.79 -6.10 14.00
C PHE A 55 10.38 -6.18 14.58
N SER A 56 10.07 -7.30 15.21
CA SER A 56 8.86 -7.51 16.01
C SER A 56 9.13 -8.50 17.15
N GLY A 57 8.13 -8.80 17.98
CA GLY A 57 8.23 -9.85 19.01
C GLY A 57 9.33 -9.60 20.06
N GLN A 58 10.23 -10.57 20.25
CA GLN A 58 11.30 -10.49 21.26
C GLN A 58 12.25 -9.30 21.05
N ASN A 59 12.35 -8.79 19.81
CA ASN A 59 13.15 -7.62 19.46
C ASN A 59 12.34 -6.31 19.42
N TYR A 60 11.15 -6.26 20.03
CA TYR A 60 10.24 -5.10 19.94
C TYR A 60 10.90 -3.76 20.30
N ARG A 61 11.87 -3.74 21.23
CA ARG A 61 12.55 -2.48 21.61
C ARG A 61 13.29 -1.81 20.45
N ARG A 62 13.72 -2.60 19.46
CA ARG A 62 14.36 -2.13 18.23
C ARG A 62 13.35 -1.83 17.13
N SER A 63 12.08 -2.20 17.30
CA SER A 63 11.07 -2.05 16.25
C SER A 63 10.67 -0.61 16.04
N LEU A 64 10.42 -0.27 14.78
CA LEU A 64 9.90 1.02 14.40
C LEU A 64 8.49 1.23 14.99
N ASP A 65 7.68 0.17 15.05
CA ASP A 65 6.37 0.18 15.72
C ASP A 65 6.47 0.65 17.17
N TYR A 66 7.42 0.11 17.93
CA TYR A 66 7.59 0.46 19.34
C TYR A 66 8.12 1.88 19.51
N ARG A 67 9.06 2.30 18.66
CA ARG A 67 9.62 3.67 18.67
C ARG A 67 8.58 4.74 18.33
N LEU A 68 7.64 4.42 17.44
CA LEU A 68 6.59 5.35 16.99
C LEU A 68 5.26 5.20 17.75
N ARG A 69 5.20 4.41 18.83
CA ARG A 69 3.95 4.14 19.56
C ARG A 69 3.26 5.40 20.09
N GLU A 70 4.05 6.38 20.56
CA GLU A 70 3.54 7.68 21.05
C GLU A 70 3.45 8.72 19.92
N ALA A 71 3.88 8.36 18.71
CA ALA A 71 4.03 9.25 17.57
C ALA A 71 3.17 8.72 16.40
N SER A 72 1.87 8.53 16.68
CA SER A 72 0.89 7.89 15.79
C SER A 72 0.86 8.49 14.38
N PHE A 73 0.98 9.81 14.26
CA PHE A 73 1.07 10.49 12.97
C PHE A 73 2.19 9.92 12.08
N TYR A 74 3.42 9.79 12.60
CA TYR A 74 4.53 9.25 11.83
C TYR A 74 4.34 7.76 11.52
N LYS A 75 3.77 7.00 12.47
CA LYS A 75 3.43 5.60 12.25
C LYS A 75 2.48 5.45 11.05
N GLU A 76 1.43 6.26 10.99
CA GLU A 76 0.49 6.25 9.87
C GLU A 76 1.15 6.62 8.54
N GLN A 77 2.08 7.57 8.54
CA GLN A 77 2.81 7.95 7.33
C GLN A 77 3.70 6.81 6.82
N VAL A 78 4.37 6.07 7.70
CA VAL A 78 5.15 4.87 7.33
C VAL A 78 4.23 3.78 6.78
N LEU A 79 3.10 3.51 7.43
CA LEU A 79 2.13 2.53 6.95
C LEU A 79 1.55 2.90 5.58
N LYS A 80 1.27 4.18 5.33
CA LYS A 80 0.84 4.66 4.01
C LYS A 80 1.92 4.44 2.96
N LEU A 81 3.19 4.69 3.28
CA LEU A 81 4.31 4.45 2.37
C LEU A 81 4.43 2.97 2.01
N LEU A 82 4.44 2.08 3.00
CA LEU A 82 4.50 0.63 2.77
C LEU A 82 3.30 0.11 1.98
N LYS A 83 2.10 0.65 2.24
CA LYS A 83 0.90 0.32 1.47
C LYS A 83 1.01 0.77 0.01
N SER A 84 1.58 1.94 -0.26
CA SER A 84 1.83 2.41 -1.63
C SER A 84 2.83 1.51 -2.33
N LEU A 85 3.93 1.14 -1.66
CA LEU A 85 4.92 0.21 -2.20
C LEU A 85 4.29 -1.15 -2.53
N HIS A 86 3.53 -1.72 -1.60
CA HIS A 86 2.75 -2.93 -1.81
C HIS A 86 1.85 -2.84 -3.05
N GLY A 87 1.11 -1.75 -3.21
CA GLY A 87 0.24 -1.55 -4.38
C GLY A 87 1.01 -1.49 -5.70
N VAL A 88 2.17 -0.84 -5.73
CA VAL A 88 3.04 -0.80 -6.92
C VAL A 88 3.62 -2.19 -7.22
N MET A 89 4.08 -2.92 -6.21
CA MET A 89 4.66 -4.26 -6.38
C MET A 89 3.61 -5.27 -6.85
N GLN A 90 2.39 -5.24 -6.32
CA GLN A 90 1.30 -6.09 -6.80
C GLN A 90 0.97 -5.85 -8.27
N LYS A 91 0.95 -4.57 -8.70
CA LYS A 91 0.78 -4.23 -10.11
C LYS A 91 1.94 -4.76 -10.96
N ALA A 92 3.18 -4.60 -10.50
CA ALA A 92 4.35 -5.13 -11.20
C ALA A 92 4.29 -6.65 -11.37
N VAL A 93 3.97 -7.40 -10.30
CA VAL A 93 3.76 -8.86 -10.37
C VAL A 93 2.65 -9.20 -11.37
N SER A 94 1.55 -8.43 -11.40
CA SER A 94 0.46 -8.63 -12.35
C SER A 94 0.89 -8.37 -13.79
N ILE A 95 1.69 -7.34 -14.06
CA ILE A 95 2.22 -7.03 -15.40
C ILE A 95 3.16 -8.13 -15.90
N VAL A 96 4.04 -8.65 -15.02
CA VAL A 96 5.01 -9.68 -15.42
C VAL A 96 4.32 -11.05 -15.59
N ASN A 97 3.28 -11.35 -14.78
CA ASN A 97 2.51 -12.59 -14.91
C ASN A 97 1.49 -12.56 -16.05
N ASP A 98 0.88 -11.40 -16.31
CA ASP A 98 -0.21 -11.21 -17.25
C ASP A 98 0.28 -10.22 -18.30
N ASP A 99 0.70 -10.73 -19.47
CA ASP A 99 1.15 -9.99 -20.67
C ASP A 99 0.13 -8.94 -21.21
N LYS A 100 -0.88 -8.55 -20.42
CA LYS A 100 -2.07 -7.79 -20.83
C LYS A 100 -2.35 -6.51 -20.06
N VAL A 101 -1.63 -6.18 -18.99
CA VAL A 101 -1.87 -4.89 -18.31
C VAL A 101 -1.23 -3.77 -19.12
N SER A 102 -2.07 -3.02 -19.85
CA SER A 102 -1.63 -1.85 -20.60
C SER A 102 -1.00 -0.81 -19.66
N PHE A 103 0.13 -0.22 -20.06
CA PHE A 103 0.87 0.78 -19.29
C PHE A 103 0.01 2.00 -18.89
N ASP A 104 -1.06 2.29 -19.65
CA ASP A 104 -2.03 3.36 -19.35
C ASP A 104 -2.79 3.12 -18.04
N GLU A 105 -3.07 1.86 -17.68
CA GLU A 105 -3.73 1.51 -16.42
C GLU A 105 -2.78 1.63 -15.22
N PHE A 106 -1.48 1.46 -15.44
CA PHE A 106 -0.44 1.57 -14.41
C PHE A 106 -0.32 3.01 -13.86
N LEU A 107 -0.35 4.02 -14.75
CA LEU A 107 -0.24 5.44 -14.39
C LEU A 107 -1.51 6.02 -13.78
N SER A 108 -2.62 5.28 -13.81
CA SER A 108 -3.86 5.77 -13.19
C SER A 108 -3.66 5.94 -11.67
N PRO A 109 -3.91 7.14 -11.12
CA PRO A 109 -3.80 7.36 -9.69
C PRO A 109 -4.82 6.47 -8.97
N SER A 110 -4.35 5.70 -7.98
CA SER A 110 -5.21 4.90 -7.10
C SER A 110 -6.39 5.76 -6.61
N PRO A 111 -7.63 5.26 -6.66
CA PRO A 111 -8.79 6.02 -6.21
C PRO A 111 -8.61 6.34 -4.73
N ASN A 112 -8.14 7.56 -4.47
CA ASN A 112 -8.01 8.11 -3.15
C ASN A 112 -9.43 8.17 -2.56
N PRO A 113 -9.74 7.46 -1.46
CA PRO A 113 -11.12 7.39 -0.95
C PRO A 113 -11.62 8.71 -0.32
N THR A 114 -11.00 9.86 -0.59
CA THR A 114 -11.26 11.12 0.15
C THR A 114 -11.56 12.34 -0.72
N ARG A 115 -12.18 12.16 -1.90
CA ARG A 115 -12.87 13.28 -2.56
C ARG A 115 -14.30 12.91 -2.91
N LEU A 116 -15.13 12.80 -1.88
CA LEU A 116 -16.57 13.02 -2.08
C LEU A 116 -16.74 14.50 -2.43
N PRO A 117 -17.35 14.85 -3.59
CA PRO A 117 -17.80 16.20 -3.82
C PRO A 117 -18.77 16.58 -2.69
N ARG A 118 -18.61 17.79 -2.13
CA ARG A 118 -19.39 18.38 -1.02
C ARG A 118 -20.92 18.38 -1.19
N ALA A 119 -21.44 17.86 -2.30
CA ALA A 119 -22.85 17.85 -2.66
C ALA A 119 -23.40 16.42 -2.73
N ARG A 120 -23.43 15.71 -1.60
CA ARG A 120 -24.35 14.56 -1.34
C ARG A 120 -24.21 14.01 0.09
N VAL A 121 -24.19 14.89 1.08
CA VAL A 121 -24.58 14.51 2.44
C VAL A 121 -26.10 14.69 2.52
N TRP A 122 -26.81 13.80 3.23
CA TRP A 122 -28.27 13.73 3.45
C TRP A 122 -29.12 12.77 2.60
N ARG A 123 -28.55 11.72 2.00
CA ARG A 123 -29.42 10.70 1.38
C ARG A 123 -28.95 9.27 1.48
N THR A 124 -28.62 8.80 2.68
CA THR A 124 -28.78 7.38 3.08
C THR A 124 -28.35 7.26 4.53
N LEU A 125 -29.31 7.27 5.44
CA LEU A 125 -29.36 6.42 6.64
C LEU A 125 -30.71 6.69 7.33
N HIS A 126 -31.60 5.71 7.17
CA HIS A 126 -32.86 5.48 7.91
C HIS A 126 -33.99 6.51 7.81
N GLY A 127 -35.12 6.03 7.29
CA GLY A 127 -36.35 6.78 7.16
C GLY A 127 -37.00 7.15 8.50
N LYS A 128 -37.62 8.33 8.51
CA LYS A 128 -38.90 8.68 9.13
C LYS A 128 -39.27 10.10 8.70
N TYR A 129 -40.35 10.20 7.92
CA TYR A 129 -41.23 11.34 7.55
C TYR A 129 -40.71 12.79 7.43
N PRO A 130 -41.12 13.54 6.39
CA PRO A 130 -40.95 14.99 6.33
C PRO A 130 -42.11 15.73 7.05
N PRO A 131 -41.91 16.91 7.65
CA PRO A 131 -43.00 17.83 7.90
C PRO A 131 -43.07 18.90 6.79
N THR A 132 -44.15 18.77 6.02
CA THR A 132 -45.06 19.84 5.59
C THR A 132 -44.50 21.19 5.12
N ARG A 133 -44.67 21.42 3.80
CA ARG A 133 -44.82 22.73 3.16
C ARG A 133 -45.70 23.65 4.01
N ARG A 134 -45.14 24.77 4.50
CA ARG A 134 -45.92 25.99 4.75
C ARG A 134 -45.64 26.96 3.62
N GLN A 135 -46.64 27.10 2.76
CA GLN A 135 -46.75 28.17 1.78
C GLN A 135 -47.97 29.00 2.21
N ARG A 136 -47.73 30.27 2.55
CA ARG A 136 -48.68 31.39 2.75
C ARG A 136 -47.86 32.49 3.45
N ARG A 137 -47.81 33.73 3.01
CA ARG A 137 -48.46 34.44 1.90
C ARG A 137 -47.62 35.69 1.65
#